data_AF-A0A0F9M6M9-F1
#
_entry.id   AF-A0A0F9M6M9-F1
#
_cell.length_a   1.000
_cell.length_b   1.000
_cell.length_c   1.000
_cell.angle_alpha   90.00
_cell.angle_beta   90.00
_cell.angle_gamma   90.00
#
_symmetry.space_group_name_H-M   'P 1'
#
loop_
_entity.id
_entity.type
_entity.pdbx_description
1 polymer ?
#
loop_
_entity_poly.entity_id
_entity_poly.type
_entity_poly.pdbx_seq_one_letter_code
_entity_poly.pdbx_strand_id
1 'polypeptide(L)' 'MSKKLFPTQEIGSLRKPSSLLSLVKKPGISDEQKTKTRNDAALLNIRTLEEAGLDIIYDGEVRT' A
#
# COMPACT_ATOMS: atom_id res chain seq x y z
N MET A 1 17.45 -18.28 6.59
CA MET A 1 16.00 -18.48 6.36
C MET A 1 15.83 -19.65 5.40
N SER A 2 14.93 -20.60 5.71
CA SER A 2 14.60 -21.68 4.78
C SER A 2 13.89 -21.10 3.56
N LYS A 3 14.36 -21.43 2.35
CA LYS A 3 13.79 -20.92 1.10
C LYS A 3 12.46 -21.66 0.86
N LYS A 4 11.34 -20.94 0.85
CA LYS A 4 10.02 -21.53 0.61
C LYS A 4 9.98 -22.15 -0.79
N LEU A 5 9.27 -23.28 -0.91
CA LEU A 5 9.15 -24.04 -2.17
C LEU A 5 8.35 -23.27 -3.24
N PHE A 6 7.29 -22.57 -2.81
CA PHE A 6 6.44 -21.73 -3.65
C PHE A 6 6.22 -20.38 -2.98
N PRO A 7 7.09 -19.38 -3.22
CA PRO A 7 6.91 -18.05 -2.64
C PRO A 7 5.70 -17.35 -3.27
N THR A 8 4.91 -16.70 -2.44
CA THR A 8 3.68 -16.00 -2.80
C THR A 8 3.87 -14.49 -2.75
N GLN A 9 3.40 -13.79 -3.78
CA GLN A 9 3.42 -12.34 -3.88
C GLN A 9 2.28 -11.86 -4.76
N GLU A 10 1.82 -10.64 -4.52
CA GLU A 10 1.01 -9.89 -5.47
C GLU A 10 1.91 -9.12 -6.45
N ILE A 11 1.37 -8.75 -7.62
CA ILE A 11 2.09 -8.00 -8.64
C ILE A 11 1.48 -6.61 -8.87
N GLY A 12 2.32 -5.58 -8.95
CA GLY A 12 1.94 -4.24 -9.38
C GLY A 12 1.10 -3.46 -8.36
N SER A 13 0.12 -2.68 -8.81
CA SER A 13 -0.63 -1.78 -7.93
C SER A 13 -1.76 -2.49 -7.18
N LEU A 14 -1.89 -2.21 -5.89
CA LEU A 14 -3.11 -2.56 -5.14
C LEU A 14 -4.21 -1.53 -5.39
N ARG A 15 -5.47 -1.98 -5.34
CA ARG A 15 -6.63 -1.12 -5.56
C ARG A 15 -6.69 -0.03 -4.49
N LYS A 16 -6.62 1.23 -4.94
CA LYS A 16 -6.71 2.41 -4.07
C LYS A 16 -8.19 2.69 -3.72
N PRO A 17 -8.57 2.81 -2.43
CA PRO A 17 -9.92 3.19 -2.04
C PRO A 17 -10.31 4.56 -2.61
N SER A 18 -11.58 4.75 -2.95
CA SER A 18 -12.09 6.03 -3.46
C SER A 18 -11.88 7.19 -2.48
N SER A 19 -11.95 6.91 -1.17
CA SER A 19 -11.66 7.88 -0.09
C SER A 19 -10.21 8.37 -0.09
N LEU A 20 -9.25 7.48 -0.36
CA LEU A 20 -7.84 7.84 -0.48
C LEU A 20 -7.62 8.73 -1.70
N LEU A 21 -8.18 8.34 -2.84
CA LEU A 21 -8.06 9.11 -4.09
C LEU A 21 -8.69 10.49 -3.98
N SER A 22 -9.84 10.61 -3.31
CA SER A 22 -10.52 11.90 -3.14
C SER A 22 -9.73 12.85 -2.26
N LEU A 23 -9.12 12.37 -1.16
CA LEU A 23 -8.28 13.19 -0.28
C LEU A 23 -7.02 13.67 -1.01
N VAL A 24 -6.33 12.77 -1.69
CA VAL A 24 -5.05 13.09 -2.36
C VAL A 24 -5.25 14.06 -3.54
N LYS A 25 -6.39 13.97 -4.24
CA LYS A 25 -6.74 14.87 -5.35
C LYS A 25 -7.38 16.19 -4.89
N LYS A 26 -7.71 16.33 -3.61
CA LYS A 26 -8.44 17.50 -3.11
C LYS A 26 -7.54 18.75 -3.16
N PRO A 27 -7.97 19.83 -3.84
CA PRO A 27 -7.25 21.10 -3.80
C PRO A 27 -7.29 21.69 -2.38
N GLY A 28 -6.20 22.36 -1.98
CA GLY A 28 -6.08 22.98 -0.66
C GLY A 28 -5.61 22.07 0.48
N ILE A 29 -5.36 20.79 0.22
CA ILE A 29 -4.67 19.90 1.17
C ILE A 29 -3.15 20.04 0.98
N SER A 30 -2.42 20.17 2.10
CA SER A 30 -0.96 20.30 2.07
C SER A 30 -0.30 19.02 1.55
N ASP A 31 0.88 19.16 0.95
CA ASP A 31 1.60 18.01 0.42
C ASP A 31 2.10 17.08 1.53
N GLU A 32 2.36 17.60 2.72
CA GLU A 32 2.65 16.80 3.92
C GLU A 32 1.46 15.93 4.30
N GLN A 33 0.23 16.48 4.27
CA GLN A 33 -0.98 15.71 4.56
C GLN A 33 -1.23 14.62 3.50
N LYS A 34 -1.03 14.93 2.22
CA LYS A 34 -1.13 13.93 1.14
C LYS A 34 -0.08 12.82 1.32
N THR A 35 1.15 13.20 1.66
CA THR A 35 2.26 12.26 1.89
C THR A 35 1.98 11.35 3.07
N LYS A 36 1.52 11.92 4.19
CA LYS A 36 1.11 11.16 5.37
C LYS A 36 0.02 10.15 5.02
N THR A 37 -1.01 10.58 4.30
CA THR A 37 -2.12 9.69 3.90
C THR A 37 -1.64 8.53 3.02
N ARG A 38 -0.72 8.78 2.07
CA ARG A 38 -0.12 7.70 1.26
C ARG A 38 0.74 6.75 2.09
N ASN A 39 1.48 7.25 3.09
CA ASN A 39 2.26 6.43 4.00
C ASN A 39 1.37 5.55 4.89
N ASP A 40 0.28 6.10 5.40
CA ASP A 40 -0.71 5.34 6.18
C ASP A 40 -1.35 4.23 5.32
N ALA A 41 -1.67 4.52 4.05
CA ALA A 41 -2.15 3.52 3.11
C ALA A 41 -1.10 2.44 2.76
N ALA A 42 0.17 2.82 2.64
CA ALA A 42 1.28 1.88 2.42
C ALA A 42 1.42 0.92 3.61
N LEU A 43 1.33 1.44 4.84
CA LEU A 43 1.35 0.62 6.04
C LEU A 43 0.18 -0.36 6.09
N LEU A 44 -1.03 0.11 5.76
CA LEU A 44 -2.21 -0.75 5.69
C LEU A 44 -2.02 -1.89 4.68
N ASN A 45 -1.48 -1.59 3.50
CA ASN A 45 -1.18 -2.60 2.48
C ASN A 45 -0.20 -3.64 3.03
N ILE A 46 0.91 -3.21 3.64
CA ILE A 46 1.90 -4.11 4.25
C ILE A 46 1.24 -5.05 5.26
N ARG A 47 0.44 -4.51 6.19
CA ARG A 47 -0.28 -5.32 7.20
C ARG A 47 -1.27 -6.29 6.58
N THR A 48 -2.00 -5.84 5.56
CA THR A 48 -2.98 -6.68 4.87
C THR A 48 -2.30 -7.86 4.16
N LEU A 49 -1.16 -7.62 3.49
CA LEU A 49 -0.42 -8.69 2.81
C LEU A 49 0.25 -9.64 3.82
N GLU A 50 0.77 -9.12 4.93
CA GLU A 50 1.25 -9.92 6.07
C GLU A 50 0.15 -10.85 6.61
N GLU A 51 -1.04 -10.30 6.89
CA GLU A 51 -2.19 -11.06 7.40
C GLU A 51 -2.75 -12.06 6.38
N ALA A 52 -2.68 -11.74 5.08
CA ALA A 52 -3.03 -12.66 4.01
C ALA A 52 -2.03 -13.83 3.88
N GLY A 53 -0.87 -13.76 4.54
CA GLY A 53 0.15 -14.81 4.55
C GLY A 53 1.09 -14.78 3.35
N LEU A 54 1.19 -13.65 2.65
CA LEU A 54 2.12 -13.49 1.53
C LEU A 54 3.57 -13.47 2.01
N ASP A 55 4.46 -14.00 1.17
CA ASP A 55 5.88 -14.12 1.49
C ASP A 55 6.67 -12.85 1.18
N ILE A 56 6.23 -12.14 0.15
CA ILE A 56 6.82 -10.88 -0.28
C ILE A 56 5.77 -9.81 -0.08
N ILE A 57 6.12 -8.84 0.78
CA ILE A 57 5.23 -7.75 1.20
C ILE A 57 5.80 -6.43 0.66
N TYR A 58 4.92 -5.57 0.18
CA TYR A 58 5.27 -4.27 -0.40
C TYR A 58 4.10 -3.29 -0.24
N ASP A 59 4.24 -2.07 -0.73
CA ASP A 59 3.31 -0.97 -0.48
C ASP A 59 2.15 -0.85 -1.49
N GLY A 60 2.06 -1.74 -2.49
CA GLY A 60 0.99 -1.71 -3.48
C GLY A 60 1.05 -0.52 -4.46
N GLU A 61 2.23 0.08 -4.68
CA GLU A 61 2.40 1.25 -5.56
C GLU A 61 1.48 2.42 -5.16
N VAL A 62 1.28 2.62 -3.86
CA VAL A 62 0.38 3.67 -3.34
C VAL A 62 1.03 5.04 -3.24
N ARG A 63 2.37 5.07 -3.26
CA ARG A 63 3.19 6.29 -3.14
C ARG A 63 3.57 6.92 -4.47
N THR A 64 3.50 6.16 -5.56
CA THR A 64 3.67 6.59 -6.96
C THR A 64 2.39 7.23 -7.49
#